data_AF-A0A257CWX0-F1
#
_entry.id   AF-A0A257CWX0-F1
#
_cell.length_a   1.000
_cell.length_b   1.000
_cell.length_c   1.000
_cell.angle_alpha   90.00
_cell.angle_beta   90.00
_cell.angle_gamma   90.00
#
_symmetry.space_group_name_H-M   'P 1'
#
loop_
_entity.id
_entity.type
_entity.pdbx_description
1 polymer ?
#
loop_
_entity_poly.entity_id
_entity_poly.type
_entity_poly.pdbx_seq_one_letter_code
_entity_poly.pdbx_strand_id
1 'polypeptide(L)' 'MGNLDSLAERALNAMSTDTTNAASWLVDKRRMLDGKDRLWVLAWIVFDLDHKNMTTVSRALELTIDDLTAVKRVLQKI' A
#
# COMPACT_ATOMS: atom_id res chain seq x y z
N MET A 1 -18.05 -9.18 6.15
CA MET A 1 -17.53 -8.18 5.20
C MET A 1 -16.30 -7.57 5.85
N GLY A 2 -15.13 -7.66 5.20
CA GLY A 2 -13.88 -7.17 5.78
C GLY A 2 -13.92 -5.65 6.00
N ASN A 3 -13.24 -5.18 7.04
CA ASN A 3 -13.11 -3.77 7.40
C ASN A 3 -11.80 -3.20 6.82
N LEU A 4 -11.51 -3.55 5.56
CA LEU A 4 -10.30 -3.15 4.88
C LEU A 4 -10.40 -1.66 4.51
N ASP A 5 -9.38 -0.87 4.88
CA ASP A 5 -9.32 0.53 4.46
C ASP A 5 -9.30 0.64 2.92
N SER A 6 -10.09 1.56 2.38
CA SER A 6 -10.16 1.81 0.93
C SER A 6 -8.81 2.10 0.27
N LEU A 7 -7.86 2.66 1.01
CA LEU A 7 -6.49 2.90 0.55
C LEU A 7 -5.72 1.58 0.38
N ALA A 8 -5.84 0.66 1.35
CA ALA A 8 -5.25 -0.67 1.27
C ALA A 8 -5.86 -1.44 0.10
N GLU A 9 -7.17 -1.35 -0.07
CA GLU A 9 -7.88 -1.98 -1.19
C GLU A 9 -7.38 -1.47 -2.54
N ARG A 10 -7.27 -0.15 -2.73
CA ARG A 10 -6.75 0.45 -3.97
C ARG A 10 -5.31 0.01 -4.24
N ALA A 11 -4.45 0.04 -3.23
CA ALA A 11 -3.05 -0.36 -3.37
C ALA A 11 -2.92 -1.85 -3.77
N LEU A 12 -3.64 -2.74 -3.09
CA LEU A 12 -3.63 -4.17 -3.40
C LEU A 12 -4.21 -4.48 -4.77
N ASN A 13 -5.30 -3.81 -5.16
CA ASN A 13 -5.91 -3.98 -6.48
C ASN A 13 -4.96 -3.52 -7.58
N ALA A 14 -4.27 -2.39 -7.40
CA ALA A 14 -3.26 -1.91 -8.35
C ALA A 14 -2.10 -2.89 -8.52
N MET A 15 -1.63 -3.48 -7.43
CA MET A 15 -0.56 -4.48 -7.47
C MET A 15 -1.01 -5.82 -8.06
N SER A 16 -2.32 -6.14 -8.01
CA SER A 16 -2.87 -7.35 -8.64
C SER A 16 -2.94 -7.26 -10.17
N THR A 17 -3.14 -6.06 -10.73
CA THR A 17 -3.22 -5.87 -12.17
C THR A 17 -1.85 -5.87 -12.84
N ASP A 18 -0.77 -5.58 -12.10
CA ASP A 18 0.59 -5.46 -12.63
C ASP A 18 1.38 -6.79 -12.68
N THR A 19 0.70 -7.95 -12.55
CA THR A 19 1.18 -9.35 -12.74
C THR A 19 2.48 -9.79 -12.04
N THR A 20 3.11 -8.93 -11.25
CA THR A 20 4.47 -9.18 -10.71
C THR A 20 4.42 -9.87 -9.35
N ASN A 21 3.36 -9.63 -8.59
CA ASN A 21 3.23 -10.20 -7.26
C ASN A 21 2.55 -11.57 -7.32
N ALA A 22 3.05 -12.52 -6.54
CA ALA A 22 2.36 -13.78 -6.34
C ALA A 22 0.97 -13.53 -5.74
N ALA A 23 -0.06 -14.16 -6.29
CA ALA A 23 -1.44 -13.99 -5.82
C ALA A 23 -1.58 -14.31 -4.31
N SER A 24 -0.83 -15.28 -3.80
CA SER A 24 -0.79 -15.62 -2.37
C SER A 24 -0.32 -14.46 -1.49
N TRP A 25 0.74 -13.75 -1.91
CA TRP A 25 1.26 -12.60 -1.15
C TRP A 25 0.22 -11.48 -1.03
N LEU A 26 -0.53 -11.20 -2.11
CA LEU A 26 -1.60 -10.20 -2.09
C LEU A 26 -2.75 -10.61 -1.15
N VAL A 27 -3.11 -11.89 -1.12
CA VAL A 27 -4.12 -12.42 -0.20
C VAL A 27 -3.66 -12.30 1.25
N ASP A 28 -2.40 -12.62 1.54
CA ASP A 28 -1.83 -12.51 2.87
C ASP A 28 -1.78 -11.06 3.34
N LYS A 29 -1.35 -10.12 2.49
CA LYS A 29 -1.38 -8.69 2.79
C LYS A 29 -2.80 -8.17 2.99
N ARG A 30 -3.78 -8.63 2.21
CA ARG A 30 -5.18 -8.28 2.40
C ARG A 30 -5.70 -8.71 3.78
N ARG A 31 -5.35 -9.91 4.24
CA ARG A 31 -5.72 -10.40 5.59
C ARG A 31 -5.00 -9.63 6.70
N MET A 32 -3.72 -9.31 6.51
CA MET A 32 -2.92 -8.55 7.49
C MET A 32 -3.45 -7.13 7.70
N LEU A 33 -3.96 -6.50 6.64
CA LEU A 33 -4.46 -5.12 6.64
C LEU A 33 -5.95 -5.03 7.01
N ASP A 34 -6.68 -6.14 7.04
CA ASP A 34 -8.10 -6.13 7.41
C ASP A 34 -8.29 -5.65 8.86
N GLY A 35 -9.14 -4.64 9.04
CA GLY A 35 -9.37 -4.00 10.35
C GLY A 35 -8.21 -3.13 10.87
N LYS A 36 -7.16 -2.90 10.08
CA LYS A 36 -6.11 -1.92 10.40
C LYS A 36 -6.59 -0.50 10.10
N ASP A 37 -6.15 0.45 10.92
CA ASP A 37 -6.41 1.85 10.68
C ASP A 37 -5.59 2.40 9.50
N ARG A 38 -5.98 3.60 9.04
CA ARG A 38 -5.35 4.27 7.90
C ARG A 38 -3.88 4.60 8.12
N LEU A 39 -3.46 4.89 9.35
CA LEU A 39 -2.06 5.21 9.65
C LEU A 39 -1.18 3.98 9.45
N TRP A 40 -1.66 2.83 9.91
CA TRP A 40 -1.00 1.54 9.73
C TRP A 40 -0.90 1.17 8.23
N VAL A 41 -1.95 1.41 7.46
CA VAL A 41 -1.96 1.20 6.00
C VAL A 41 -0.95 2.11 5.30
N LEU A 42 -0.90 3.39 5.66
CA LEU A 42 0.07 4.33 5.13
C LEU A 42 1.51 3.91 5.45
N ALA A 43 1.76 3.48 6.68
CA ALA A 43 3.05 2.97 7.09
C ALA A 43 3.48 1.77 6.22
N TRP A 44 2.58 0.80 6.02
CA TRP A 44 2.83 -0.33 5.12
C TRP A 44 3.19 0.14 3.70
N ILE A 45 2.43 1.08 3.12
CA ILE A 45 2.70 1.58 1.76
C ILE A 45 4.12 2.16 1.61
N VAL A 46 4.60 2.90 2.60
CA VAL A 46 5.85 3.67 2.48
C VAL A 46 7.09 3.00 3.08
N PHE A 47 6.89 1.98 3.93
CA PHE A 47 7.99 1.23 4.58
C PHE A 47 8.17 -0.19 4.04
N ASP A 48 7.09 -0.89 3.67
CA ASP A 48 7.16 -2.32 3.35
C ASP A 48 7.17 -2.62 1.85
N LEU A 49 6.75 -1.67 0.99
CA LEU A 49 6.73 -1.89 -0.45
C LEU A 49 8.12 -1.66 -1.05
N ASP A 50 8.51 -2.56 -1.96
CA ASP A 50 9.67 -2.34 -2.82
C ASP A 50 9.42 -1.19 -3.82
N HIS A 51 10.48 -0.73 -4.49
CA HIS A 51 10.40 0.41 -5.40
C HIS A 51 9.41 0.21 -6.56
N LYS A 52 9.27 -1.03 -7.07
CA LYS A 52 8.36 -1.34 -8.17
C LYS A 52 6.92 -1.26 -7.70
N ASN A 53 6.60 -1.93 -6.60
CA ASN A 53 5.28 -1.92 -5.98
C ASN A 53 4.88 -0.51 -5.53
N MET A 54 5.81 0.26 -4.97
CA MET A 54 5.60 1.67 -4.63
C MET A 54 5.27 2.51 -5.87
N THR A 55 5.91 2.24 -7.02
CA THR A 55 5.59 2.90 -8.30
C THR A 55 4.19 2.56 -8.78
N THR A 56 3.82 1.28 -8.79
CA THR A 56 2.48 0.83 -9.17
C THR A 56 1.40 1.46 -8.29
N VAL A 57 1.62 1.47 -6.97
CA VAL A 57 0.71 2.08 -5.99
C VAL A 57 0.62 3.59 -6.18
N SER A 58 1.73 4.31 -6.36
CA SER A 58 1.71 5.77 -6.56
C SER A 58 0.81 6.18 -7.73
N ARG A 59 0.91 5.47 -8.87
CA ARG A 59 0.07 5.72 -10.05
C ARG A 59 -1.41 5.47 -9.77
N ALA A 60 -1.74 4.38 -9.10
CA ALA A 60 -3.12 4.05 -8.77
C ALA A 60 -3.75 4.99 -7.73
N LEU A 61 -2.92 5.65 -6.92
CA LEU A 61 -3.32 6.67 -5.97
C LEU A 61 -3.31 8.08 -6.56
N GLU A 62 -2.91 8.24 -7.83
CA GLU A 62 -2.73 9.54 -8.49
C GLU A 62 -1.73 10.45 -7.75
N LEU A 63 -0.70 9.83 -7.18
CA LEU A 63 0.38 10.47 -6.43
C LEU A 63 1.71 10.29 -7.15
N THR A 64 2.66 11.18 -6.85
CA THR A 64 4.05 10.99 -7.24
C THR A 64 4.78 10.10 -6.23
N ILE A 65 5.93 9.55 -6.62
CA ILE A 65 6.84 8.87 -5.69
C ILE A 65 7.35 9.85 -4.61
N ASP A 66 7.51 11.12 -4.95
CA ASP A 66 7.95 12.16 -4.01
C ASP A 66 6.91 12.41 -2.92
N ASP A 67 5.62 12.35 -3.25
CA ASP A 67 4.53 12.45 -2.26
C ASP A 67 4.59 11.30 -1.25
N LEU A 68 4.77 10.06 -1.73
CA LEU A 68 4.93 8.90 -0.86
C LEU A 68 6.20 9.00 0.00
N THR A 69 7.28 9.55 -0.58
CA THR A 69 8.53 9.80 0.16
C THR A 69 8.34 10.89 1.22
N ALA A 70 7.55 11.92 0.95
CA ALA A 70 7.20 12.94 1.93
C ALA A 70 6.40 12.35 3.09
N VAL A 71 5.41 11.49 2.80
CA VAL A 71 4.66 10.75 3.82
C VAL A 71 5.59 9.89 4.68
N LYS A 72 6.53 9.15 4.06
CA LYS A 72 7.54 8.37 4.78
C LYS A 72 8.32 9.22 5.79
N ARG A 73 8.79 10.40 5.37
CA ARG A 73 9.54 11.33 6.24
C ARG A 73 8.71 11.86 7.40
N VAL A 74 7.41 12.06 7.20
CA VAL A 74 6.49 12.46 8.28
C VAL A 74 6.30 11.32 9.26
N LEU A 75 6.03 10.10 8.79
CA LEU A 75 5.81 8.93 9.64
C LEU A 75 7.04 8.52 10.45
N GLN A 76 8.25 8.78 9.95
CA GLN A 76 9.50 8.54 10.69
C GLN A 76 9.67 9.43 11.94
N LYS A 77 8.87 10.50 12.08
CA LYS A 77 8.96 11.47 13.18
C LYS A 77 7.89 11.27 14.24
N ILE A 78 6.99 10.31 14.06
CA ILE A 78 5.89 9.96 14.97
C ILE A 78 6.31 8.71 15.74
#